data_AF-A0A6M0CCQ0-F1
#
_entry.id   AF-A0A6M0CCQ0-F1
#
_cell.length_a   1.000
_cell.length_b   1.000
_cell.length_c   1.000
_cell.angle_alpha   90.00
_cell.angle_beta   90.00
_cell.angle_gamma   90.00
#
_symmetry.space_group_name_H-M   'P 1'
#
loop_
_entity.id
_entity.type
_entity.pdbx_description
1 polymer ?
#
loop_
_entity_poly.entity_id
_entity_poly.type
_entity_poly.pdbx_seq_one_letter_code
_entity_poly.pdbx_strand_id
1 'polypeptide(L)'
;AASAGMVREKYRLPVYPVLVNILRPSCGTAISNSFQSSCLDLQVRQDFQVVNLWDVNVELAFTPSLVVLLPFAPIMLGGNNENVVRRAAIALEAENEFEELEQLLAIFGSCALGLELMEEIMGLQVEALRASPIASVLRQEGEEEGTLEMLKVLIALRFGNVPKSLELVLIFLNTEELQQLVKPLLEAKAIDEFVAFIHKVMEI
;
A
#
# COMPACT_ATOMS: atom_id res chain seq x y z
N ALA A 1 2.68 -19.42 -4.07
CA ALA A 1 4.05 -18.99 -4.45
C ALA A 1 5.01 -20.17 -4.26
N ALA A 2 5.83 -20.51 -5.26
CA ALA A 2 6.90 -21.49 -5.09
C ALA A 2 8.06 -20.85 -4.30
N SER A 3 8.51 -21.47 -3.23
CA SER A 3 9.61 -20.93 -2.41
C SER A 3 10.91 -20.91 -3.21
N ALA A 4 11.77 -19.91 -2.98
CA ALA A 4 13.06 -19.77 -3.66
C ALA A 4 13.93 -21.04 -3.59
N GLY A 5 13.77 -21.83 -2.52
CA GLY A 5 14.42 -23.13 -2.36
C GLY A 5 14.01 -24.16 -3.40
N MET A 6 12.72 -24.29 -3.73
CA MET A 6 12.22 -25.25 -4.72
C MET A 6 12.67 -24.88 -6.14
N VAL A 7 12.72 -23.59 -6.46
CA VAL A 7 13.20 -23.10 -7.77
C VAL A 7 14.70 -23.38 -7.91
N ARG A 8 15.48 -23.11 -6.87
CA ARG A 8 16.91 -23.42 -6.84
C ARG A 8 17.17 -24.91 -6.97
N GLU A 9 16.41 -25.75 -6.29
CA GLU A 9 16.53 -27.21 -6.37
C GLU A 9 16.25 -27.72 -7.80
N LYS A 10 15.13 -27.26 -8.38
CA LYS A 10 14.68 -27.72 -9.70
C LYS A 10 15.59 -27.27 -10.83
N TYR A 11 16.04 -26.02 -10.82
CA TYR A 11 16.75 -25.41 -11.95
C TYR A 11 18.25 -25.24 -11.72
N ARG A 12 18.75 -25.47 -10.49
CA ARG A 12 20.17 -25.31 -10.10
C ARG A 12 20.77 -23.95 -10.43
N LEU A 13 19.93 -22.92 -10.53
CA LEU A 13 20.35 -21.53 -10.73
C LEU A 13 20.30 -20.77 -9.40
N PRO A 14 21.16 -19.76 -9.21
CA PRO A 14 21.04 -18.86 -8.08
C PRO A 14 19.69 -18.14 -8.16
N VAL A 15 18.97 -18.10 -7.04
CA VAL A 15 17.69 -17.38 -6.89
C VAL A 15 17.93 -16.21 -5.96
N TYR A 16 17.51 -15.02 -6.38
CA TYR A 16 17.67 -13.78 -5.64
C TYR A 16 16.29 -13.13 -5.41
N PRO A 17 15.68 -13.29 -4.24
CA PRO A 17 14.35 -12.76 -3.97
C PRO A 17 14.39 -11.25 -3.73
N VAL A 18 13.50 -10.52 -4.40
CA VAL A 18 13.32 -9.08 -4.27
C VAL A 18 11.87 -8.80 -3.86
N LEU A 19 11.70 -8.02 -2.81
CA LEU A 19 10.42 -7.44 -2.39
C LEU A 19 10.34 -6.02 -2.94
N VAL A 20 9.38 -5.77 -3.83
CA VAL A 20 9.09 -4.44 -4.36
C VAL A 20 7.86 -3.90 -3.67
N ASN A 21 8.03 -2.84 -2.89
CA ASN A 21 6.92 -2.13 -2.27
C ASN A 21 6.50 -0.97 -3.18
N ILE A 22 5.26 -1.04 -3.64
CA ILE A 22 4.71 -0.06 -4.57
C ILE A 22 4.26 1.18 -3.80
N LEU A 23 3.53 1.01 -2.72
CA LEU A 23 2.98 2.09 -1.91
C LEU A 23 3.59 2.17 -0.54
N ARG A 24 3.78 3.41 -0.07
CA ARG A 24 4.34 3.67 1.25
C ARG A 24 3.33 3.20 2.30
N PRO A 25 3.76 2.40 3.30
CA PRO A 25 2.88 2.02 4.39
C PRO A 25 2.53 3.22 5.26
N SER A 26 1.28 3.23 5.71
CA SER A 26 0.55 4.30 6.37
C SER A 26 1.10 4.81 7.70
N CYS A 27 1.89 4.03 8.45
CA CYS A 27 2.43 4.50 9.73
C CYS A 27 3.54 3.57 10.25
N GLY A 28 4.79 4.05 10.30
CA GLY A 28 5.86 3.49 11.16
C GLY A 28 6.25 2.01 10.96
N THR A 29 5.61 1.29 10.04
CA THR A 29 5.87 -0.13 9.78
C THR A 29 7.28 -0.28 9.26
N ALA A 30 8.15 -0.82 10.12
CA ALA A 30 9.51 -1.14 9.75
C ALA A 30 9.48 -2.24 8.69
N ILE A 31 9.86 -1.90 7.47
CA ILE A 31 9.96 -2.86 6.38
C ILE A 31 11.16 -3.76 6.65
N SER A 32 10.88 -5.01 7.03
CA SER A 32 11.92 -6.01 7.26
C SER A 32 12.60 -6.42 5.96
N ASN A 33 13.85 -6.84 6.04
CA ASN A 33 14.62 -7.45 4.95
C ASN A 33 14.64 -8.99 5.01
N SER A 34 13.93 -9.57 5.98
CA SER A 34 13.83 -11.00 6.15
C SER A 34 12.48 -11.42 6.72
N PHE A 35 12.05 -12.62 6.34
CA PHE A 35 10.93 -13.33 6.93
C PHE A 35 11.46 -14.50 7.76
N GLN A 36 10.93 -14.66 8.97
CA GLN A 36 11.27 -15.78 9.85
C GLN A 36 9.99 -16.39 10.43
N SER A 37 9.90 -17.71 10.43
CA SER A 37 8.79 -18.46 11.04
C SER A 37 9.30 -19.78 11.59
N SER A 38 8.69 -20.24 12.68
CA SER A 38 9.02 -21.52 13.30
C SER A 38 7.75 -22.32 13.62
N CYS A 39 7.74 -23.61 13.31
CA CYS A 39 6.65 -24.51 13.64
C CYS A 39 7.19 -25.92 13.88
N LEU A 40 6.86 -26.55 15.03
CA LEU A 40 7.29 -27.91 15.37
C LEU A 40 8.80 -28.15 15.14
N ASP A 41 9.64 -27.26 15.69
CA ASP A 41 11.12 -27.24 15.54
C ASP A 41 11.65 -26.99 14.11
N LEU A 42 10.78 -26.84 13.13
CA LEU A 42 11.16 -26.39 11.78
C LEU A 42 11.31 -24.88 11.79
N GLN A 43 12.39 -24.38 11.22
CA GLN A 43 12.61 -22.95 10.99
C GLN A 43 12.62 -22.64 9.50
N VAL A 44 11.89 -21.60 9.11
CA VAL A 44 11.97 -20.99 7.79
C VAL A 44 12.53 -19.60 7.98
N ARG A 45 13.63 -19.32 7.28
CA ARG A 45 14.17 -17.97 7.12
C ARG A 45 14.32 -17.70 5.63
N GLN A 46 13.84 -16.54 5.21
CA GLN A 46 14.03 -16.04 3.86
C GLN A 46 14.52 -14.60 3.95
N ASP A 47 15.77 -14.37 3.55
CA ASP A 47 16.32 -13.03 3.36
C ASP A 47 15.98 -12.55 1.94
N PHE A 48 15.69 -11.26 1.77
CA PHE A 48 15.34 -10.66 0.49
C PHE A 48 15.82 -9.22 0.38
N GLN A 49 16.05 -8.75 -0.84
CA GLN A 49 16.31 -7.33 -1.09
C GLN A 49 15.00 -6.57 -1.12
N VAL A 50 14.95 -5.42 -0.46
CA VAL A 50 13.78 -4.54 -0.46
C VAL A 50 14.02 -3.38 -1.43
N VAL A 51 13.06 -3.12 -2.29
CA VAL A 51 12.99 -1.95 -3.17
C VAL A 51 11.69 -1.22 -2.88
N ASN A 52 11.79 0.01 -2.38
CA ASN A 52 10.64 0.87 -2.11
C ASN A 52 10.51 1.89 -3.24
N LEU A 53 9.41 1.90 -3.99
CA LEU A 53 9.30 2.78 -5.16
C LEU A 53 9.36 4.27 -4.78
N TRP A 54 8.84 4.65 -3.62
CA TRP A 54 8.90 6.04 -3.12
C TRP A 54 10.31 6.51 -2.73
N ASP A 55 11.29 5.60 -2.65
CA ASP A 55 12.71 5.92 -2.43
C ASP A 55 13.51 5.89 -3.76
N VAL A 56 12.91 5.39 -4.85
CA VAL A 56 13.53 5.30 -6.18
C VAL A 56 13.31 6.61 -6.94
N ASN A 57 14.39 7.20 -7.47
CA ASN A 57 14.32 8.44 -8.24
C ASN A 57 13.50 8.25 -9.52
N VAL A 58 12.53 9.15 -9.73
CA VAL A 58 11.60 9.09 -10.86
C VAL A 58 12.27 9.17 -12.24
N GLU A 59 13.45 9.82 -12.36
CA GLU A 59 14.19 9.91 -13.63
C GLU A 59 14.62 8.53 -14.15
N LEU A 60 14.74 7.52 -13.28
CA LEU A 60 15.02 6.14 -13.71
C LEU A 60 13.92 5.59 -14.63
N ALA A 61 12.65 5.94 -14.37
CA ALA A 61 11.52 5.47 -15.18
C ALA A 61 11.54 6.03 -16.61
N PHE A 62 12.20 7.18 -16.82
CA PHE A 62 12.35 7.81 -18.14
C PHE A 62 13.58 7.32 -18.92
N THR A 63 14.30 6.32 -18.38
CA THR A 63 15.38 5.67 -19.12
C THR A 63 14.78 4.87 -20.28
N PRO A 64 15.36 4.90 -21.51
CA PRO A 64 14.76 4.30 -22.71
C PRO A 64 14.38 2.81 -22.61
N SER A 65 14.96 2.05 -21.68
CA SER A 65 14.68 0.62 -21.47
C SER A 65 13.66 0.33 -20.36
N LEU A 66 13.07 1.35 -19.73
CA LEU A 66 12.25 1.23 -18.52
C LEU A 66 10.86 1.85 -18.66
N VAL A 67 10.29 1.85 -19.88
CA VAL A 67 8.92 2.32 -20.17
C VAL A 67 7.87 1.71 -19.22
N VAL A 68 8.04 0.44 -18.87
CA VAL A 68 7.19 -0.28 -17.88
C VAL A 68 7.20 0.32 -16.48
N LEU A 69 8.15 1.20 -16.15
CA LEU A 69 8.17 1.93 -14.88
C LEU A 69 7.39 3.25 -14.91
N LEU A 70 7.06 3.78 -16.11
CA LEU A 70 6.37 5.06 -16.24
C LEU A 70 5.05 5.13 -15.45
N PRO A 71 4.23 4.06 -15.37
CA PRO A 71 3.00 4.11 -14.56
C PRO A 71 3.25 4.39 -13.07
N PHE A 72 4.40 4.00 -12.55
CA PHE A 72 4.76 4.23 -11.16
C PHE A 72 5.40 5.59 -10.91
N ALA A 73 5.68 6.38 -11.97
CA ALA A 73 6.29 7.70 -11.83
C ALA A 73 5.59 8.58 -10.78
N PRO A 74 4.24 8.66 -10.67
CA PRO A 74 3.58 9.52 -9.69
C PRO A 74 3.91 9.18 -8.22
N ILE A 75 4.24 7.91 -7.93
CA ILE A 75 4.50 7.40 -6.58
C ILE A 75 6.01 7.24 -6.27
N MET A 76 6.87 7.56 -7.23
CA MET A 76 8.33 7.52 -7.10
C MET A 76 8.88 8.80 -6.43
N LEU A 77 10.13 8.73 -5.96
CA LEU A 77 10.81 9.88 -5.35
C LEU A 77 10.92 11.03 -6.36
N GLY A 78 10.30 12.16 -6.03
CA GLY A 78 10.27 13.37 -6.88
C GLY A 78 9.24 13.31 -8.01
N GLY A 79 8.41 12.28 -8.08
CA GLY A 79 7.46 12.07 -9.16
C GLY A 79 6.04 12.57 -8.91
N ASN A 80 5.70 12.92 -7.67
CA ASN A 80 4.41 13.51 -7.30
C ASN A 80 4.29 14.98 -7.77
N ASN A 81 4.28 15.20 -9.08
CA ASN A 81 4.17 16.50 -9.73
C ASN A 81 3.49 16.35 -11.10
N GLU A 82 2.56 17.26 -11.42
CA GLU A 82 1.86 17.33 -12.71
C GLU A 82 2.78 17.19 -13.92
N ASN A 83 3.91 17.92 -13.94
CA ASN A 83 4.83 17.94 -15.08
C ASN A 83 5.42 16.55 -15.35
N VAL A 84 5.70 15.79 -14.29
CA VAL A 84 6.26 14.43 -14.39
C VAL A 84 5.21 13.48 -14.94
N VAL A 85 3.97 13.58 -14.45
CA VAL A 85 2.86 12.73 -14.90
C VAL A 85 2.49 13.03 -16.36
N ARG A 86 2.44 14.31 -16.75
CA ARG A 86 2.23 14.71 -18.14
C ARG A 86 3.35 14.19 -19.05
N ARG A 87 4.61 14.27 -18.59
CA ARG A 87 5.76 13.69 -19.31
C ARG A 87 5.65 12.17 -19.44
N ALA A 88 5.18 11.47 -18.40
CA ALA A 88 4.98 10.03 -18.42
C ALA A 88 3.85 9.63 -19.39
N ALA A 89 2.74 10.36 -19.41
CA ALA A 89 1.63 10.14 -20.34
C ALA A 89 2.10 10.29 -21.80
N ILE A 90 2.78 11.39 -22.13
CA ILE A 90 3.33 11.63 -23.48
C ILE A 90 4.32 10.51 -23.88
N ALA A 91 5.14 10.04 -22.94
CA ALA A 91 6.10 8.96 -23.21
C ALA A 91 5.41 7.61 -23.45
N LEU A 92 4.29 7.32 -22.78
CA LEU A 92 3.49 6.11 -23.02
C LEU A 92 2.74 6.17 -24.35
N GLU A 93 2.16 7.33 -24.69
CA GLU A 93 1.46 7.54 -25.97
C GLU A 93 2.40 7.31 -27.18
N ALA A 94 3.68 7.67 -27.05
CA ALA A 94 4.67 7.48 -28.10
C ALA A 94 4.93 6.00 -28.42
N GLU A 95 4.60 5.09 -27.51
CA GLU A 95 4.93 3.67 -27.59
C GLU A 95 3.78 2.80 -28.15
N ASN A 96 2.59 3.38 -28.45
CA ASN A 96 1.42 2.81 -29.18
C ASN A 96 0.91 1.39 -28.79
N GLU A 97 1.53 0.66 -27.87
CA GLU A 97 1.20 -0.72 -27.50
C GLU A 97 0.85 -0.88 -26.00
N PHE A 98 0.68 0.22 -25.26
CA PHE A 98 0.66 0.20 -23.78
C PHE A 98 -0.57 0.82 -23.12
N GLU A 99 -1.76 0.55 -23.66
CA GLU A 99 -3.05 1.00 -23.07
C GLU A 99 -3.20 0.57 -21.59
N GLU A 100 -2.74 -0.63 -21.24
CA GLU A 100 -2.74 -1.11 -19.84
C GLU A 100 -1.81 -0.28 -18.93
N LEU A 101 -0.68 0.22 -19.45
CA LEU A 101 0.24 1.07 -18.68
C LEU A 101 -0.33 2.48 -18.50
N GLU A 102 -1.04 3.01 -19.49
CA GLU A 102 -1.77 4.27 -19.37
C GLU A 102 -2.83 4.18 -18.27
N GLN A 103 -3.58 3.07 -18.21
CA GLN A 103 -4.53 2.82 -17.14
C GLN A 103 -3.85 2.74 -15.76
N LEU A 104 -2.69 2.08 -15.66
CA LEU A 104 -1.93 2.04 -14.41
C LEU A 104 -1.40 3.43 -14.01
N LEU A 105 -0.93 4.23 -14.98
CA LEU A 105 -0.48 5.60 -14.75
C LEU A 105 -1.63 6.44 -14.20
N ALA A 106 -2.83 6.27 -14.76
CA ALA A 106 -4.04 6.93 -14.29
C ALA A 106 -4.38 6.55 -12.84
N ILE A 107 -4.32 5.25 -12.51
CA ILE A 107 -4.59 4.76 -11.14
C ILE A 107 -3.59 5.37 -10.16
N PHE A 108 -2.28 5.19 -10.38
CA PHE A 108 -1.26 5.69 -9.45
C PHE A 108 -1.19 7.21 -9.39
N GLY A 109 -1.42 7.88 -10.52
CA GLY A 109 -1.54 9.33 -10.60
C GLY A 109 -2.71 9.84 -9.77
N SER A 110 -3.87 9.17 -9.83
CA SER A 110 -5.04 9.55 -9.03
C SER A 110 -4.79 9.41 -7.52
N CYS A 111 -3.99 8.42 -7.11
CA CYS A 111 -3.60 8.24 -5.70
C CYS A 111 -2.60 9.31 -5.24
N ALA A 112 -1.67 9.73 -6.09
CA ALA A 112 -0.61 10.67 -5.73
C ALA A 112 -1.06 12.15 -5.81
N LEU A 113 -1.84 12.50 -6.83
CA LEU A 113 -2.18 13.89 -7.20
C LEU A 113 -3.69 14.19 -7.19
N GLY A 114 -4.55 13.16 -7.11
CA GLY A 114 -6.00 13.31 -7.16
C GLY A 114 -6.59 13.07 -8.55
N LEU A 115 -7.88 12.75 -8.57
CA LEU A 115 -8.61 12.35 -9.79
C LEU A 115 -8.82 13.52 -10.78
N GLU A 116 -9.11 14.72 -10.27
CA GLU A 116 -9.42 15.92 -11.08
C GLU A 116 -8.28 16.27 -12.04
N LEU A 117 -7.03 16.21 -11.54
CA LEU A 117 -5.85 16.49 -12.35
C LEU A 117 -5.62 15.40 -13.40
N MET A 118 -5.89 14.13 -13.07
CA MET A 118 -5.73 13.02 -14.02
C MET A 118 -6.76 13.07 -15.15
N GLU A 119 -7.97 13.54 -14.88
CA GLU A 119 -8.98 13.81 -15.91
C GLU A 119 -8.50 14.88 -16.90
N GLU A 120 -7.86 15.94 -16.42
CA GLU A 120 -7.30 17.01 -17.26
C GLU A 120 -6.08 16.54 -18.08
N ILE A 121 -5.16 15.79 -17.46
CA ILE A 121 -3.92 15.36 -18.13
C ILE A 121 -4.21 14.30 -19.21
N MET A 122 -5.10 13.34 -18.93
CA MET A 122 -5.25 12.13 -19.76
C MET A 122 -6.62 12.01 -20.44
N GLY A 123 -7.58 12.91 -20.18
CA GLY A 123 -8.91 12.87 -20.82
C GLY A 123 -9.70 11.58 -20.54
N LEU A 124 -9.44 10.93 -19.39
CA LEU A 124 -9.98 9.61 -19.05
C LEU A 124 -11.50 9.59 -18.92
N GLN A 125 -12.12 8.53 -19.46
CA GLN A 125 -13.45 8.10 -19.03
C GLN A 125 -13.33 7.41 -17.66
N VAL A 126 -13.81 8.09 -16.64
CA VAL A 126 -13.65 7.78 -15.21
C VAL A 126 -14.21 6.40 -14.83
N GLU A 127 -15.17 5.91 -15.60
CA GLU A 127 -15.94 4.71 -15.30
C GLU A 127 -15.09 3.43 -15.33
N ALA A 128 -14.15 3.32 -16.28
CA ALA A 128 -13.28 2.15 -16.40
C ALA A 128 -12.26 2.06 -15.26
N LEU A 129 -11.71 3.19 -14.83
CA LEU A 129 -10.79 3.26 -13.69
C LEU A 129 -11.47 2.91 -12.37
N ARG A 130 -12.72 3.35 -12.17
CA ARG A 130 -13.49 3.01 -10.95
C ARG A 130 -13.84 1.53 -10.86
N ALA A 131 -13.91 0.83 -12.00
CA ALA A 131 -14.24 -0.59 -12.07
C ALA A 131 -13.02 -1.52 -11.98
N SER A 132 -11.80 -0.97 -11.96
CA SER A 132 -10.58 -1.78 -11.87
C SER A 132 -10.42 -2.44 -10.49
N PRO A 133 -10.06 -3.73 -10.43
CA PRO A 133 -9.77 -4.43 -9.17
C PRO A 133 -8.67 -3.75 -8.33
N ILE A 134 -7.72 -3.07 -8.97
CA ILE A 134 -6.64 -2.37 -8.27
C ILE A 134 -7.19 -1.10 -7.60
N ALA A 135 -8.06 -0.35 -8.29
CA ALA A 135 -8.67 0.85 -7.73
C ALA A 135 -9.54 0.57 -6.50
N SER A 136 -10.23 -0.59 -6.46
CA SER A 136 -10.99 -0.99 -5.26
C SER A 136 -10.09 -1.35 -4.08
N VAL A 137 -8.97 -2.05 -4.31
CA VAL A 137 -7.99 -2.38 -3.25
C VAL A 137 -7.40 -1.10 -2.66
N LEU A 138 -7.00 -0.16 -3.51
CA LEU A 138 -6.43 1.11 -3.07
C LEU A 138 -7.43 1.98 -2.30
N ARG A 139 -8.70 1.99 -2.71
CA ARG A 139 -9.76 2.67 -1.94
C ARG A 139 -10.00 2.01 -0.60
N GLN A 140 -10.07 0.69 -0.58
CA GLN A 140 -10.27 -0.05 0.66
C GLN A 140 -9.13 0.22 1.64
N GLU A 141 -7.87 0.11 1.21
CA GLU A 141 -6.70 0.44 2.04
C GLU A 141 -6.76 1.89 2.54
N GLY A 142 -7.17 2.84 1.69
CA GLY A 142 -7.35 4.24 2.09
C GLY A 142 -8.51 4.48 3.08
N GLU A 143 -9.60 3.73 2.98
CA GLU A 143 -10.72 3.77 3.93
C GLU A 143 -10.35 3.15 5.27
N GLU A 144 -9.59 2.05 5.26
CA GLU A 144 -9.02 1.41 6.46
C GLU A 144 -8.11 2.37 7.19
N GLU A 145 -7.20 3.00 6.45
CA GLU A 145 -6.27 4.00 6.99
C GLU A 145 -7.00 5.23 7.54
N GLY A 146 -7.95 5.80 6.80
CA GLY A 146 -8.74 6.94 7.26
C GLY A 146 -9.55 6.65 8.52
N THR A 147 -10.15 5.45 8.60
CA THR A 147 -10.91 5.01 9.77
C THR A 147 -9.99 4.76 10.96
N LEU A 148 -8.82 4.15 10.74
CA LEU A 148 -7.80 3.92 11.74
C LEU A 148 -7.26 5.23 12.33
N GLU A 149 -6.88 6.19 11.49
CA GLU A 149 -6.38 7.49 11.94
C GLU A 149 -7.46 8.29 12.68
N MET A 150 -8.71 8.26 12.20
CA MET A 150 -9.83 8.86 12.91
C MET A 150 -10.03 8.22 14.29
N LEU A 151 -9.96 6.89 14.40
CA LEU A 151 -10.04 6.18 15.69
C LEU A 151 -8.90 6.59 16.63
N LYS A 152 -7.65 6.67 16.14
CA LYS A 152 -6.51 7.13 16.95
C LYS A 152 -6.74 8.54 17.50
N VAL A 153 -7.23 9.46 16.67
CA VAL A 153 -7.58 10.83 17.10
C VAL A 153 -8.68 10.80 18.16
N LEU A 154 -9.74 10.00 17.97
CA LEU A 154 -10.84 9.90 18.93
C LEU A 154 -10.42 9.25 20.26
N ILE A 155 -9.59 8.21 20.22
CA ILE A 155 -9.00 7.58 21.42
C ILE A 155 -8.14 8.60 22.16
N ALA A 156 -7.30 9.34 21.44
CA ALA A 156 -6.45 10.35 22.04
C ALA A 156 -7.26 11.50 22.68
N LEU A 157 -8.30 11.96 22.00
CA LEU A 157 -9.20 12.99 22.53
C LEU A 157 -9.96 12.52 23.78
N ARG A 158 -10.32 11.24 23.86
CA ARG A 158 -11.15 10.70 24.95
C ARG A 158 -10.35 10.21 26.15
N PHE A 159 -9.22 9.56 25.91
CA PHE A 159 -8.44 8.87 26.94
C PHE A 159 -7.00 9.40 27.07
N GLY A 160 -6.62 10.42 26.30
CA GLY A 160 -5.32 11.06 26.36
C GLY A 160 -4.32 10.46 25.37
N ASN A 161 -3.36 9.66 25.84
CA ASN A 161 -2.34 9.10 24.96
C ASN A 161 -2.70 7.66 24.55
N VAL A 162 -2.53 7.33 23.28
CA VAL A 162 -2.83 5.97 22.77
C VAL A 162 -1.70 5.02 23.21
N PRO A 163 -1.98 3.94 23.96
CA PRO A 163 -0.95 2.96 24.29
C PRO A 163 -0.41 2.31 23.02
N LYS A 164 0.93 2.17 22.90
CA LYS A 164 1.57 1.52 21.74
C LYS A 164 1.06 0.10 21.47
N SER A 165 0.69 -0.62 22.52
CA SER A 165 0.06 -1.94 22.41
C SER A 165 -1.27 -1.90 21.68
N LEU A 166 -2.05 -0.82 21.86
CA LEU A 166 -3.33 -0.61 21.19
C LEU A 166 -3.13 -0.25 19.71
N GLU A 167 -2.14 0.58 19.39
CA GLU A 167 -1.80 0.92 18.00
C GLU A 167 -1.45 -0.33 17.20
N LEU A 168 -0.66 -1.24 17.77
CA LEU A 168 -0.30 -2.49 17.12
C LEU A 168 -1.52 -3.35 16.82
N VAL A 169 -2.49 -3.42 17.74
CA VAL A 169 -3.71 -4.22 17.53
C VAL A 169 -4.60 -3.59 16.46
N LEU A 170 -4.77 -2.27 16.47
CA LEU A 170 -5.64 -1.58 15.51
C LEU A 170 -5.13 -1.68 14.06
N ILE A 171 -3.82 -1.82 13.84
CA ILE A 171 -3.22 -1.99 12.50
C ILE A 171 -3.60 -3.34 11.86
N PHE A 172 -3.99 -4.34 12.64
CA PHE A 172 -4.36 -5.67 12.11
C PHE A 172 -5.85 -5.83 11.82
N LEU A 173 -6.66 -4.81 12.10
CA LEU A 173 -8.11 -4.86 11.90
C LEU A 173 -8.49 -4.35 10.50
N ASN A 174 -9.50 -4.95 9.90
CA ASN A 174 -10.05 -4.51 8.61
C ASN A 174 -11.06 -3.36 8.76
N THR A 175 -11.54 -2.82 7.62
CA THR A 175 -12.47 -1.67 7.62
C THR A 175 -13.71 -1.89 8.48
N GLU A 176 -14.37 -3.06 8.37
CA GLU A 176 -15.61 -3.34 9.08
C GLU A 176 -15.40 -3.46 10.59
N GLU A 177 -14.32 -4.12 10.99
CA GLU A 177 -13.91 -4.24 12.39
C GLU A 177 -13.59 -2.87 13.00
N LEU A 178 -12.83 -2.04 12.28
CA LEU A 178 -12.53 -0.67 12.70
C LEU A 178 -13.81 0.17 12.86
N GLN A 179 -14.74 0.10 11.91
CA GLN A 179 -16.01 0.83 12.01
C GLN A 179 -16.88 0.36 13.20
N GLN A 180 -16.86 -0.94 13.51
CA GLN A 180 -17.57 -1.47 14.68
C GLN A 180 -17.01 -0.95 16.01
N LEU A 181 -15.76 -0.49 16.06
CA LEU A 181 -15.14 0.06 17.26
C LEU A 181 -15.54 1.51 17.57
N VAL A 182 -16.07 2.26 16.61
CA VAL A 182 -16.43 3.68 16.80
C VAL A 182 -17.49 3.85 17.89
N LYS A 183 -18.54 3.02 17.90
CA LYS A 183 -19.61 3.12 18.89
C LYS A 183 -19.15 2.68 20.30
N PRO A 184 -18.51 1.52 20.49
CA PRO A 184 -17.91 1.14 21.78
C PRO A 184 -16.91 2.15 22.31
N LEU A 185 -16.11 2.77 21.43
CA LEU A 185 -15.18 3.84 21.82
C LEU A 185 -15.93 5.03 22.46
N LEU A 186 -17.08 5.39 21.88
CA LEU A 186 -17.90 6.50 22.37
C LEU A 186 -18.72 6.16 23.63
N GLU A 187 -18.90 4.88 23.95
CA GLU A 187 -19.65 4.41 25.12
C GLU A 187 -18.73 4.05 26.31
N ALA A 188 -17.50 3.62 26.04
CA ALA A 188 -16.53 3.20 27.05
C ALA A 188 -16.13 4.35 28.00
N LYS A 189 -16.16 4.09 29.30
CA LYS A 189 -15.80 5.08 30.33
C LYS A 189 -14.31 5.09 30.65
N ALA A 190 -13.61 4.01 30.34
CA ALA A 190 -12.18 3.84 30.52
C ALA A 190 -11.55 3.12 29.33
N ILE A 191 -10.25 3.32 29.12
CA ILE A 191 -9.52 2.70 28.02
C ILE A 191 -9.47 1.17 28.14
N ASP A 192 -9.43 0.63 29.36
CA ASP A 192 -9.41 -0.81 29.61
C ASP A 192 -10.73 -1.48 29.17
N GLU A 193 -11.85 -0.78 29.33
CA GLU A 193 -13.17 -1.23 28.87
C GLU A 193 -13.21 -1.29 27.34
N PHE A 194 -12.61 -0.29 26.68
CA PHE A 194 -12.49 -0.26 25.23
C PHE A 194 -11.56 -1.36 24.69
N VAL A 195 -10.43 -1.63 25.36
CA VAL A 195 -9.51 -2.72 25.00
C VAL A 195 -10.21 -4.07 25.09
N ALA A 196 -11.05 -4.29 26.10
CA ALA A 196 -11.85 -5.51 26.20
C ALA A 196 -12.84 -5.69 25.03
N PHE A 197 -13.39 -4.59 24.50
CA PHE A 197 -14.22 -4.65 23.29
C PHE A 197 -13.44 -5.05 22.04
N ILE A 198 -12.21 -4.56 21.89
CA ILE A 198 -11.34 -4.94 20.76
C ILE A 198 -11.04 -6.44 20.78
N HIS A 199 -10.71 -7.00 21.95
CA HIS A 199 -10.50 -8.44 22.08
C HIS A 199 -11.74 -9.26 21.68
N LYS A 200 -12.94 -8.75 21.94
CA LYS A 200 -14.19 -9.41 21.56
C LYS A 200 -14.48 -9.35 20.06
N VAL A 201 -14.04 -8.30 19.37
CA VAL A 201 -14.14 -8.18 17.91
C VAL A 201 -13.15 -9.13 17.22
N MET A 202 -11.98 -9.35 17.83
CA MET A 202 -10.95 -10.26 17.30
C MET A 202 -11.23 -11.77 17.53
N GLU A 203 -12.16 -12.14 18.42
CA GLU A 203 -12.51 -13.54 18.72
C GLU A 203 -13.68 -14.10 17.88
N ILE A 204 -14.08 -13.40 16.80
CA ILE A 204 -15.16 -13.81 15.89
C ILE A 204 -14.59 -14.36 14.59
#